data_AF-A0A7J9W7X1-F1
#
_entry.id   AF-A0A7J9W7X1-F1
#
_cell.length_a   1.000
_cell.length_b   1.000
_cell.length_c   1.000
_cell.angle_alpha   90.00
_cell.angle_beta   90.00
_cell.angle_gamma   90.00
#
_symmetry.space_group_name_H-M   'P 1'
#
loop_
_entity.id
_entity.type
_entity.pdbx_description
1 polymer ?
#
loop_
_entity_poly.entity_id
_entity_poly.type
_entity_poly.pdbx_seq_one_letter_code
_entity_poly.pdbx_strand_id
1 'polypeptide(L)'
;MPHRATPNAATTLPSAAEGPVWPPRQPAQPSSIVYDNSFRFVISLVLPDLTYGNVGSDLYHIELTDADGSTVRLTPDGELGQRGPRPLWDLIEQAHDTWTTLGKPSRERFGLSVSAGEQWVWLDDPAGHSWALSPVDRRNPATG
;
A
#
# COMPACT_ATOMS: atom_id res chain seq x y z
N MET A 1 42.70 -8.94 -15.32
CA MET A 1 41.89 -8.72 -14.11
C MET A 1 40.43 -8.65 -14.54
N PRO A 2 39.59 -9.69 -14.40
CA PRO A 2 38.16 -9.55 -14.68
C PRO A 2 37.44 -9.03 -13.44
N HIS A 3 36.54 -8.08 -13.65
CA HIS A 3 35.69 -7.49 -12.63
C HIS A 3 34.71 -8.56 -12.10
N ARG A 4 34.78 -8.83 -10.79
CA ARG A 4 33.81 -9.67 -10.08
C ARG A 4 32.50 -8.88 -10.00
N ALA A 5 31.51 -9.27 -10.80
CA ALA A 5 30.13 -8.85 -10.59
C ALA A 5 29.72 -9.29 -9.17
N THR A 6 29.40 -8.34 -8.31
CA THR A 6 28.70 -8.61 -7.06
C THR A 6 27.34 -9.21 -7.45
N PRO A 7 26.97 -10.41 -6.94
CA PRO A 7 25.59 -10.84 -7.05
C PRO A 7 24.75 -9.81 -6.30
N ASN A 8 23.81 -9.20 -7.03
CA ASN A 8 22.79 -8.34 -6.46
C ASN A 8 22.10 -9.17 -5.37
N ALA A 9 22.14 -8.72 -4.12
CA ALA A 9 21.45 -9.39 -3.04
C ALA A 9 19.97 -9.43 -3.45
N ALA A 10 19.51 -10.60 -3.89
CA ALA A 10 18.10 -10.90 -3.89
C ALA A 10 17.70 -10.78 -2.42
N THR A 11 17.10 -9.65 -2.07
CA THR A 11 16.21 -9.60 -0.91
C THR A 11 15.27 -10.78 -1.13
N THR A 12 15.49 -11.85 -0.37
CA THR A 12 14.55 -12.96 -0.32
C THR A 12 13.24 -12.34 0.17
N LEU A 13 12.34 -12.07 -0.77
CA LEU A 13 10.96 -11.76 -0.47
C LEU A 13 10.48 -12.87 0.48
N PRO A 14 9.70 -12.55 1.52
CA PRO A 14 9.06 -13.58 2.32
C PRO A 14 8.41 -14.59 1.36
N SER A 15 8.66 -15.88 1.63
CA SER A 15 8.19 -16.99 0.79
C SER A 15 6.77 -16.74 0.33
N ALA A 16 6.57 -16.73 -0.99
CA ALA A 16 5.31 -16.41 -1.62
C ALA A 16 4.12 -17.16 -0.97
N ALA A 17 3.10 -16.38 -0.59
CA ALA A 17 1.71 -16.75 -0.80
C ALA A 17 1.13 -17.98 -0.08
N GLU A 18 1.32 -18.12 1.24
CA GLU A 18 0.47 -18.97 2.08
C GLU A 18 -0.75 -18.17 2.57
N GLY A 19 -1.91 -18.38 1.94
CA GLY A 19 -3.16 -17.70 2.30
C GLY A 19 -4.26 -17.93 1.26
N PRO A 20 -5.53 -17.59 1.58
CA PRO A 20 -6.63 -17.78 0.66
C PRO A 20 -6.42 -16.97 -0.62
N VAL A 21 -6.81 -17.56 -1.76
CA VAL A 21 -6.89 -16.86 -3.03
C VAL A 21 -8.26 -16.20 -3.11
N TRP A 22 -8.28 -14.89 -3.34
CA TRP A 22 -9.54 -14.19 -3.54
C TRP A 22 -10.05 -14.43 -4.97
N PRO A 23 -11.38 -14.54 -5.17
CA PRO A 23 -11.95 -14.77 -6.50
C PRO A 23 -11.50 -13.70 -7.51
N PRO A 24 -11.23 -14.08 -8.76
CA PRO A 24 -10.91 -13.11 -9.80
C PRO A 24 -12.11 -12.19 -10.03
N ARG A 25 -11.84 -10.90 -10.19
CA ARG A 25 -12.83 -9.88 -10.56
C ARG A 25 -12.17 -8.81 -11.41
N GLN A 26 -12.96 -8.04 -12.14
CA GLN A 26 -12.47 -6.83 -12.77
C GLN A 26 -12.24 -5.75 -11.69
N PRO A 27 -11.11 -5.06 -11.71
CA PRO A 27 -10.88 -3.91 -10.85
C PRO A 27 -11.78 -2.75 -11.30
N ALA A 28 -12.35 -2.03 -10.34
CA ALA A 28 -13.11 -0.80 -10.60
C ALA A 28 -12.18 0.37 -10.93
N GLN A 29 -10.91 0.30 -10.50
CA GLN A 29 -9.89 1.30 -10.76
C GLN A 29 -8.70 0.70 -11.53
N PRO A 30 -8.06 1.47 -12.44
CA PRO A 30 -6.83 1.02 -13.08
C PRO A 30 -5.66 0.98 -12.08
N SER A 31 -4.62 0.20 -12.37
CA SER A 31 -3.40 0.17 -11.54
C SER A 31 -2.76 1.54 -11.34
N SER A 32 -2.96 2.46 -12.29
CA SER A 32 -2.37 3.79 -12.27
C SER A 32 -2.82 4.69 -11.11
N ILE A 33 -3.93 4.39 -10.43
CA ILE A 33 -4.40 5.22 -9.30
C ILE A 33 -3.37 5.32 -8.18
N VAL A 34 -2.54 4.30 -7.98
CA VAL A 34 -1.52 4.29 -6.92
C VAL A 34 -0.35 5.23 -7.20
N TYR A 35 -0.25 5.76 -8.42
CA TYR A 35 0.74 6.76 -8.81
C TYR A 35 0.24 8.20 -8.68
N ASP A 36 -1.05 8.43 -8.40
CA ASP A 36 -1.52 9.75 -8.01
C ASP A 36 -0.88 10.14 -6.66
N ASN A 37 -0.07 11.19 -6.66
CA ASN A 37 0.68 11.61 -5.48
C ASN A 37 -0.21 11.95 -4.28
N SER A 38 -1.39 12.53 -4.51
CA SER A 38 -2.32 12.89 -3.44
C SER A 38 -3.00 11.65 -2.88
N PHE A 39 -3.40 10.73 -3.76
CA PHE A 39 -4.01 9.49 -3.32
C PHE A 39 -3.01 8.55 -2.64
N ARG A 40 -1.77 8.49 -3.11
CA ARG A 40 -0.69 7.71 -2.50
C ARG A 40 -0.43 8.10 -1.04
N PHE A 41 -0.63 9.38 -0.69
CA PHE A 41 -0.58 9.82 0.70
C PHE A 41 -1.69 9.16 1.53
N VAL A 42 -2.94 9.12 1.03
CA VAL A 42 -4.05 8.42 1.70
C VAL A 42 -3.77 6.92 1.84
N ILE A 43 -3.23 6.27 0.81
CA ILE A 43 -2.83 4.85 0.90
C ILE A 43 -1.86 4.65 2.07
N SER A 44 -0.88 5.54 2.26
CA SER A 44 0.08 5.44 3.38
C SER A 44 -0.54 5.61 4.77
N LEU A 45 -1.74 6.21 4.88
CA LEU A 45 -2.49 6.31 6.14
C LEU A 45 -3.29 5.04 6.43
N VAL A 46 -3.86 4.42 5.39
CA VAL A 46 -4.75 3.25 5.52
C VAL A 46 -3.97 1.94 5.54
N LEU A 47 -2.87 1.86 4.80
CA LEU A 47 -2.00 0.70 4.65
C LEU A 47 -0.54 1.13 4.86
N PRO A 48 -0.12 1.41 6.12
CA PRO A 48 1.18 2.01 6.41
C PRO A 48 2.37 1.10 6.07
N ASP A 49 2.16 -0.22 6.03
CA ASP A 49 3.18 -1.21 5.73
C ASP A 49 3.14 -1.72 4.28
N LEU A 50 2.36 -1.06 3.40
CA LEU A 50 2.23 -1.43 2.00
C LEU A 50 3.55 -1.21 1.24
N THR A 51 4.10 -2.29 0.73
CA THR A 51 5.30 -2.32 -0.09
C THR A 51 4.93 -2.43 -1.57
N TYR A 52 5.60 -1.63 -2.41
CA TYR A 52 5.45 -1.63 -3.86
C TYR A 52 6.60 -2.40 -4.51
N GLY A 53 6.27 -3.42 -5.30
CA GLY A 53 7.15 -4.09 -6.25
C GLY A 53 6.80 -3.68 -7.68
N ASN A 54 7.82 -3.40 -8.48
CA ASN A 54 7.64 -3.22 -9.93
C ASN A 54 8.12 -4.49 -10.64
N VAL A 55 7.34 -4.96 -11.62
CA VAL A 55 7.70 -6.13 -12.43
C VAL A 55 8.22 -5.67 -13.79
N GLY A 56 9.54 -5.80 -13.99
CA GLY A 56 10.17 -5.49 -15.28
C GLY A 56 10.14 -4.00 -15.63
N SER A 57 9.95 -3.68 -16.91
CA SER A 57 9.94 -2.31 -17.44
C SER A 57 8.54 -1.70 -17.55
N ASP A 58 7.48 -2.47 -17.28
CA ASP A 58 6.11 -1.98 -17.35
C ASP A 58 5.73 -1.31 -16.04
N LEU A 59 5.74 0.02 -16.06
CA LEU A 59 5.44 0.85 -14.89
C LEU A 59 3.99 0.74 -14.42
N TYR A 60 3.10 0.07 -15.15
CA TYR A 60 1.70 -0.10 -14.74
C TYR A 60 1.38 -1.54 -14.32
N HIS A 61 2.36 -2.45 -14.39
CA HIS A 61 2.30 -3.74 -13.71
C HIS A 61 2.75 -3.57 -12.27
N ILE A 62 1.80 -3.71 -11.35
CA ILE A 62 2.08 -3.53 -9.92
C ILE A 62 2.03 -4.86 -9.19
N GLU A 63 3.00 -5.07 -8.31
CA GLU A 63 2.94 -6.06 -7.24
C GLU A 63 2.93 -5.32 -5.91
N LEU A 64 1.92 -5.57 -5.08
CA LEU A 64 1.81 -4.95 -3.76
C LEU A 64 1.81 -6.03 -2.69
N THR A 65 2.46 -5.75 -1.57
CA THR A 65 2.51 -6.64 -0.41
C THR A 65 2.34 -5.85 0.87
N ASP A 66 1.54 -6.35 1.81
CA ASP A 66 1.37 -5.78 3.16
C ASP A 66 2.11 -6.66 4.20
N ALA A 67 2.37 -6.12 5.39
CA ALA A 67 3.08 -6.83 6.46
C ALA A 67 2.37 -8.09 6.96
N ASP A 68 1.04 -8.17 6.80
CA ASP A 68 0.26 -9.38 7.13
C ASP A 68 0.41 -10.52 6.10
N GLY A 69 1.20 -10.32 5.04
CA GLY A 69 1.39 -11.29 3.96
C GLY A 69 0.33 -11.24 2.86
N SER A 70 -0.60 -10.29 2.90
CA SER A 70 -1.53 -10.05 1.80
C SER A 70 -0.78 -9.51 0.58
N THR A 71 -1.19 -9.95 -0.60
CA THR A 71 -0.51 -9.62 -1.87
C THR A 71 -1.51 -9.32 -2.98
N VAL A 72 -1.11 -8.42 -3.89
CA VAL A 72 -1.81 -8.08 -5.13
C VAL A 72 -0.82 -8.16 -6.27
N ARG A 73 -1.29 -8.70 -7.40
CA ARG A 73 -0.70 -8.52 -8.72
C ARG A 73 -1.77 -7.94 -9.61
N LEU A 74 -1.51 -6.76 -10.18
CA LEU A 74 -2.43 -6.11 -11.09
C LEU A 74 -1.69 -5.64 -12.33
N THR A 75 -2.16 -6.11 -13.48
CA THR A 75 -1.62 -5.75 -14.79
C THR A 75 -2.35 -4.53 -15.36
N PRO A 76 -1.76 -3.81 -16.34
CA PRO A 76 -2.38 -2.63 -16.94
C PRO A 76 -3.69 -2.91 -17.70
N ASP A 77 -3.87 -4.13 -18.19
CA ASP A 77 -5.07 -4.63 -18.86
C ASP A 77 -6.18 -5.06 -17.87
N GLY A 78 -5.92 -4.95 -16.56
CA GLY A 78 -6.92 -5.18 -15.53
C GLY A 78 -6.99 -6.62 -15.02
N GLU A 79 -5.98 -7.45 -15.27
CA GLU A 79 -5.90 -8.77 -14.65
C GLU A 79 -5.49 -8.63 -13.18
N LEU A 80 -6.46 -8.83 -12.29
CA LEU A 80 -6.28 -8.72 -10.85
C LEU A 80 -6.14 -10.11 -10.21
N GLY A 81 -5.00 -10.35 -9.56
CA GLY A 81 -4.79 -11.47 -8.66
C GLY A 81 -4.57 -10.98 -7.23
N GLN A 82 -5.27 -11.55 -6.25
CA GLN A 82 -5.08 -11.24 -4.82
C GLN A 82 -4.96 -12.51 -3.99
N ARG A 83 -4.09 -12.48 -2.98
CA ARG A 83 -3.90 -13.58 -2.02
C ARG A 83 -3.64 -13.05 -0.63
N GLY A 84 -3.93 -13.88 0.38
CA GLY A 84 -3.58 -13.61 1.78
C GLY A 84 -4.79 -13.18 2.63
N PRO A 85 -4.54 -12.78 3.89
CA PRO A 85 -5.58 -12.52 4.87
C PRO A 85 -6.64 -11.49 4.44
N ARG A 86 -6.27 -10.51 3.60
CA ARG A 86 -7.18 -9.44 3.15
C ARG A 86 -7.08 -9.22 1.63
N PRO A 87 -8.16 -8.76 0.97
CA PRO A 87 -8.13 -8.36 -0.44
C PRO A 87 -7.59 -6.91 -0.55
N LEU A 88 -6.27 -6.72 -0.63
CA LEU A 88 -5.65 -5.39 -0.55
C LEU A 88 -6.16 -4.43 -1.65
N TRP A 89 -6.42 -4.92 -2.87
CA TRP A 89 -6.90 -4.05 -3.93
C TRP A 89 -8.31 -3.52 -3.63
N ASP A 90 -9.17 -4.33 -3.01
CA ASP A 90 -10.49 -3.89 -2.55
C ASP A 90 -10.37 -2.81 -1.48
N LEU A 91 -9.38 -2.91 -0.57
CA LEU A 91 -9.11 -1.88 0.44
C LEU A 91 -8.60 -0.58 -0.20
N ILE A 92 -7.75 -0.68 -1.22
CA ILE A 92 -7.25 0.46 -1.99
C ILE A 92 -8.41 1.14 -2.74
N GLU A 93 -9.30 0.38 -3.39
CA GLU A 93 -10.48 0.93 -4.07
C GLU A 93 -11.43 1.63 -3.08
N GLN A 94 -11.68 1.05 -1.90
CA GLN A 94 -12.47 1.69 -0.84
C GLN A 94 -11.83 2.99 -0.34
N ALA A 95 -10.51 3.02 -0.18
CA ALA A 95 -9.78 4.23 0.18
C ALA A 95 -9.88 5.30 -0.92
N HIS A 96 -9.82 4.89 -2.20
CA HIS A 96 -9.97 5.78 -3.35
C HIS A 96 -11.38 6.38 -3.42
N ASP A 97 -12.41 5.59 -3.17
CA ASP A 97 -13.80 6.04 -3.15
C ASP A 97 -14.04 7.04 -2.01
N THR A 98 -13.48 6.77 -0.83
CA THR A 98 -13.52 7.71 0.31
C THR A 98 -12.81 9.01 -0.03
N TRP A 99 -11.57 8.95 -0.54
CA TRP A 99 -10.80 10.13 -0.95
C TRP A 99 -11.50 10.94 -2.04
N THR A 100 -12.14 10.26 -3.01
CA THR A 100 -12.92 10.91 -4.07
C THR A 100 -14.16 11.60 -3.50
N THR A 101 -14.86 10.96 -2.55
CA THR A 101 -16.03 11.53 -1.86
C THR A 101 -15.64 12.76 -1.03
N LEU A 102 -14.44 12.79 -0.46
CA LEU A 102 -13.87 13.95 0.24
C LEU A 102 -13.37 15.05 -0.70
N GLY A 103 -13.60 14.91 -2.01
CA GLY A 103 -13.25 15.93 -3.01
C GLY A 103 -11.81 15.86 -3.49
N LYS A 104 -11.16 14.69 -3.42
CA LYS A 104 -9.78 14.46 -3.84
C LYS A 104 -8.78 15.45 -3.22
N PRO A 105 -8.78 15.61 -1.89
CA PRO A 105 -7.91 16.57 -1.23
C PRO A 105 -6.44 16.30 -1.54
N SER A 106 -5.69 17.38 -1.77
CA SER A 106 -4.24 17.35 -1.84
C SER A 106 -3.63 17.24 -0.44
N ARG A 107 -2.36 16.85 -0.38
CA ARG A 107 -1.66 16.58 0.88
C ARG A 107 -1.61 17.78 1.84
N GLU A 108 -1.63 19.00 1.32
CA GLU A 108 -1.51 20.24 2.10
C GLU A 108 -2.75 20.52 2.97
N ARG A 109 -3.89 19.88 2.67
CA ARG A 109 -5.12 20.00 3.48
C ARG A 109 -5.12 19.10 4.71
N PHE A 110 -4.13 18.21 4.84
CA PHE A 110 -4.04 17.29 5.95
C PHE A 110 -3.19 17.88 7.07
N GLY A 111 -3.70 17.79 8.30
CA GLY A 111 -2.96 18.10 9.51
C GLY A 111 -2.66 16.86 10.34
N LEU A 112 -1.79 17.02 11.34
CA LEU A 112 -1.41 15.96 12.29
C LEU A 112 -1.62 16.47 13.71
N SER A 113 -2.27 15.65 14.52
CA SER A 113 -2.38 15.86 15.95
C SER A 113 -1.73 14.70 16.72
N VAL A 114 -1.11 15.04 17.84
CA VAL A 114 -0.43 14.10 18.73
C VAL A 114 -0.85 14.41 20.16
N SER A 115 -1.37 13.43 20.88
CA SER A 115 -1.78 13.57 22.28
C SER A 115 -1.53 12.29 23.04
N ALA A 116 -0.82 12.36 24.17
CA ALA A 116 -0.74 11.32 25.21
C ALA A 116 -0.65 9.85 24.74
N GLY A 117 0.07 9.57 23.65
CA GLY A 117 0.26 8.21 23.10
C GLY A 117 -0.53 7.90 21.83
N GLU A 118 -1.40 8.81 21.40
CA GLU A 118 -2.17 8.72 20.17
C GLU A 118 -1.68 9.75 19.14
N GLN A 119 -1.75 9.36 17.88
CA GLN A 119 -1.46 10.22 16.74
C GLN A 119 -2.56 10.02 15.71
N TRP A 120 -3.06 11.11 15.13
CA TRP A 120 -4.04 11.02 14.04
C TRP A 120 -3.84 12.12 13.03
N VAL A 121 -4.03 11.76 11.76
CA VAL A 121 -4.06 12.68 10.64
C VAL A 121 -5.51 13.08 10.41
N TRP A 122 -5.77 14.35 10.12
CA TRP A 122 -7.12 14.88 9.88
C TRP A 122 -7.14 15.72 8.61
N LEU A 123 -8.32 15.85 8.00
CA LEU A 123 -8.55 16.68 6.82
C LEU A 123 -9.26 17.98 7.22
N ASP A 124 -8.63 19.13 6.90
CA ASP A 124 -9.07 20.52 7.16
C ASP A 124 -9.28 20.92 8.63
N ASP A 125 -9.92 20.08 9.44
CA ASP A 125 -10.29 20.33 10.84
C ASP A 125 -9.92 19.10 11.70
N PRO A 126 -9.19 19.27 12.83
CA PRO A 126 -8.93 18.20 13.80
C PRO A 126 -10.14 17.43 14.34
N ALA A 127 -11.33 18.03 14.31
CA ALA A 127 -12.60 17.42 14.70
C ALA A 127 -13.37 16.79 13.52
N GLY A 128 -12.85 16.91 12.30
CA GLY A 128 -13.44 16.38 11.07
C GLY A 128 -13.03 14.92 10.78
N HIS A 129 -12.97 14.59 9.48
CA HIS A 129 -12.53 13.26 9.04
C HIS A 129 -11.08 13.03 9.44
N SER A 130 -10.81 11.92 10.12
CA SER A 130 -9.48 11.59 10.62
C SER A 130 -9.11 10.12 10.42
N TRP A 131 -7.80 9.86 10.42
CA TRP A 131 -7.19 8.54 10.36
C TRP A 131 -6.26 8.40 11.56
N ALA A 132 -6.53 7.41 12.41
CA ALA A 132 -5.62 7.07 13.49
C ALA A 132 -4.33 6.47 12.93
N LEU A 133 -3.19 6.98 13.38
CA LEU A 133 -1.90 6.36 13.10
C LEU A 133 -1.64 5.34 14.20
N SER A 134 -1.65 4.06 13.84
CA SER A 134 -1.13 3.04 14.75
C SER A 134 0.37 3.33 14.96
N PRO A 135 0.86 3.30 16.21
CA PRO A 135 2.30 3.32 16.44
C PRO A 135 2.89 2.17 15.63
N VAL A 136 3.85 2.48 14.74
CA VAL A 136 4.61 1.44 14.04
C VAL A 136 5.22 0.54 15.12
N ASP A 137 4.75 -0.70 15.26
CA ASP A 137 5.38 -1.64 16.17
C ASP A 137 6.71 -2.04 15.53
N ARG A 138 7.78 -1.30 15.84
CA ARG A 138 9.14 -1.59 15.35
C ARG A 138 9.73 -2.87 15.95
N ARG A 139 8.96 -3.70 16.65
CA ARG A 139 9.42 -4.99 17.17
C ARG A 139 9.35 -6.06 16.09
N ASN A 140 10.27 -5.97 15.12
CA ASN A 140 10.81 -7.14 14.45
C ASN A 140 12.34 -7.01 14.34
N PRO A 141 13.11 -7.44 15.35
CA PRO A 141 14.53 -7.71 15.16
C PRO A 141 14.66 -9.06 14.44
N ALA A 142 14.70 -9.03 13.11
CA ALA A 142 15.21 -10.19 12.39
C ALA A 142 16.71 -10.32 12.66
N THR A 143 17.10 -11.53 13.08
CA THR A 143 18.47 -12.12 13.14
C THR A 143 19.12 -12.18 14.53
N GLY A 144 18.84 -13.28 15.22
CA GLY A 144 19.88 -14.04 15.93
C GLY A 144 20.49 -15.08 14.99
#